data_AF-A0A7X7H7P3-F1
#
_entry.id   AF-A0A7X7H7P3-F1
#
_cell.length_a   1.000
_cell.length_b   1.000
_cell.length_c   1.000
_cell.angle_alpha   90.00
_cell.angle_beta   90.00
_cell.angle_gamma   90.00
#
_symmetry.space_group_name_H-M   'P 1'
#
loop_
_entity.id
_entity.type
_entity.pdbx_description
1 polymer ?
#
loop_
_entity_poly.entity_id
_entity_poly.type
_entity_poly.pdbx_seq_one_letter_code
_entity_poly.pdbx_strand_id
1 'polypeptide(L)'
;MDFINNISQNDSVRYLLISLVFIALFGLLTAIYNFIIRKWRAKALKSKSKIDDFIVRLFRVPGIWAIFAILLNIFSSFLKESERLFFVFQKISEILLILTVGWLIIQVIRGLFHYWQRKLDITNSNNLEAR
;
A
#
# COMPACT_ATOMS: atom_id res chain seq x y z
N MET A 1 -10.28 9.51 -35.66
CA MET A 1 -8.81 9.60 -35.77
C MET A 1 -8.32 10.99 -35.42
N ASP A 2 -8.95 12.06 -35.93
CA ASP A 2 -8.50 13.45 -35.68
C ASP A 2 -8.54 13.90 -34.21
N PHE A 3 -9.55 13.45 -33.44
CA PHE A 3 -9.65 13.80 -32.02
C PHE A 3 -8.48 13.23 -31.18
N ILE A 4 -8.03 12.00 -31.49
CA ILE A 4 -6.90 11.36 -30.80
C ILE A 4 -5.58 12.04 -31.18
N ASN A 5 -5.42 12.41 -32.45
CA ASN A 5 -4.25 13.15 -32.93
C ASN A 5 -4.15 14.55 -32.31
N ASN A 6 -5.28 15.24 -32.16
CA ASN A 6 -5.31 16.59 -31.57
C ASN A 6 -5.01 16.57 -30.05
N ILE A 7 -5.46 15.53 -29.33
CA ILE A 7 -5.11 15.30 -27.92
C ILE A 7 -3.60 15.02 -27.77
N SER A 8 -3.00 14.26 -28.69
CA SER A 8 -1.57 13.93 -28.62
C SER A 8 -0.67 15.14 -28.88
N GLN A 9 -1.14 16.14 -29.64
CA GLN A 9 -0.38 17.34 -29.98
C GLN A 9 -0.45 18.43 -28.89
N ASN A 10 -1.50 18.41 -28.05
CA ASN A 10 -1.66 19.38 -26.97
C ASN A 10 -1.22 18.80 -25.62
N ASP A 11 -0.02 19.17 -25.18
CA ASP A 11 0.58 18.70 -23.92
C ASP A 11 -0.33 18.94 -22.70
N SER A 12 -1.07 20.06 -22.63
CA SER A 12 -1.95 20.37 -21.51
C SER A 12 -3.14 19.42 -21.42
N VAL A 13 -3.78 19.11 -22.55
CA VAL A 13 -4.91 18.17 -22.61
C VAL A 13 -4.42 16.76 -22.28
N ARG A 14 -3.24 16.38 -22.78
CA ARG A 14 -2.62 15.08 -22.46
C ARG A 14 -2.40 14.92 -20.96
N TYR A 15 -1.78 15.90 -20.29
CA TYR A 15 -1.52 15.83 -18.85
C TYR A 15 -2.78 15.86 -17.99
N LEU A 16 -3.81 16.59 -18.42
CA LEU A 16 -5.11 16.58 -17.75
C LEU A 16 -5.75 15.18 -17.83
N LEU A 17 -5.75 14.55 -19.01
CA LEU A 17 -6.27 13.20 -19.18
C LEU A 17 -5.49 12.17 -18.36
N ILE A 18 -4.15 12.23 -18.38
CA ILE A 18 -3.29 11.37 -17.56
C ILE A 18 -3.66 11.50 -16.07
N SER A 19 -3.87 12.73 -15.60
CA SER A 19 -4.26 13.00 -14.21
C SER A 19 -5.64 12.44 -13.85
N LEU A 20 -6.63 12.59 -14.75
CA LEU A 20 -7.98 12.03 -14.55
C LEU A 20 -7.95 10.50 -14.48
N VAL A 21 -7.21 9.85 -15.40
CA VAL A 21 -7.07 8.40 -15.42
C VAL A 21 -6.34 7.91 -14.17
N PHE A 22 -5.30 8.62 -13.71
CA PHE A 22 -4.61 8.32 -12.46
C PHE A 22 -5.58 8.32 -11.27
N ILE A 23 -6.38 9.38 -11.11
CA ILE A 23 -7.32 9.51 -9.99
C ILE A 23 -8.37 8.40 -10.05
N ALA A 24 -8.92 8.12 -11.23
CA ALA A 24 -9.91 7.07 -11.42
C ALA A 24 -9.34 5.68 -11.06
N LEU A 25 -8.15 5.33 -11.55
CA LEU A 25 -7.48 4.06 -11.25
C LEU A 25 -7.09 3.96 -9.78
N PHE A 26 -6.56 5.04 -9.20
CA PHE A 26 -6.20 5.06 -7.79
C PHE A 26 -7.43 4.82 -6.91
N GLY A 27 -8.55 5.49 -7.19
CA GLY A 27 -9.81 5.30 -6.51
C GLY A 27 -10.33 3.86 -6.65
N LEU A 28 -10.31 3.31 -7.87
CA LEU A 28 -10.75 1.95 -8.15
C LEU A 28 -9.90 0.90 -7.40
N LEU A 29 -8.57 0.95 -7.52
CA LEU A 29 -7.67 0.02 -6.84
C LEU A 29 -7.76 0.14 -5.32
N THR A 30 -7.84 1.35 -4.79
CA THR A 30 -8.02 1.58 -3.35
C THR A 30 -9.36 1.04 -2.87
N ALA A 31 -10.43 1.18 -3.65
CA ALA A 31 -11.74 0.62 -3.31
C ALA A 31 -11.71 -0.92 -3.30
N ILE A 32 -11.12 -1.53 -4.33
CA ILE A 32 -10.93 -3.00 -4.42
C ILE A 32 -10.11 -3.49 -3.23
N TYR A 33 -8.98 -2.84 -2.95
CA TYR A 33 -8.12 -3.18 -1.82
C TYR A 33 -8.86 -3.08 -0.48
N ASN A 34 -9.60 -2.00 -0.26
CA ASN A 34 -10.43 -1.83 0.92
C ASN A 34 -11.53 -2.89 1.04
N PHE A 35 -12.12 -3.32 -0.07
CA PHE A 35 -13.10 -4.40 -0.10
C PHE A 35 -12.47 -5.74 0.32
N ILE A 36 -11.29 -6.06 -0.20
CA ILE A 36 -10.52 -7.25 0.17
C ILE A 36 -10.21 -7.23 1.67
N ILE A 37 -9.66 -6.12 2.17
CA ILE A 37 -9.33 -5.94 3.60
C ILE A 37 -10.57 -6.07 4.49
N ARG A 38 -11.71 -5.49 4.09
CA ARG A 38 -12.99 -5.64 4.82
C ARG A 38 -13.43 -7.10 4.87
N LYS A 39 -13.34 -7.83 3.76
CA LYS A 39 -13.70 -9.25 3.69
C LYS A 39 -12.78 -10.11 4.57
N TRP A 40 -11.48 -9.81 4.56
CA TRP A 40 -10.49 -10.47 5.42
C TRP A 40 -10.77 -10.20 6.89
N ARG A 41 -11.13 -8.96 7.25
CA ARG A 41 -11.56 -8.60 8.61
C ARG A 41 -12.78 -9.38 9.06
N ALA A 42 -13.79 -9.52 8.20
CA ALA A 42 -15.01 -10.25 8.52
C ALA A 42 -14.75 -11.75 8.77
N LYS A 43 -13.75 -12.33 8.07
CA LYS A 43 -13.31 -13.72 8.29
C LYS A 43 -12.47 -13.84 9.58
N ALA A 44 -11.58 -12.87 9.83
CA ALA A 44 -10.77 -12.76 11.05
C ALA A 44 -11.63 -12.61 12.32
N LEU A 45 -12.72 -11.84 12.27
CA LEU A 45 -13.65 -11.67 13.41
C LEU A 45 -14.41 -12.95 13.78
N LYS A 46 -14.55 -13.91 12.85
CA LYS A 46 -15.12 -15.23 13.13
C LYS A 46 -14.12 -16.20 13.75
N SER A 47 -12.82 -15.88 13.70
CA SER A 47 -11.75 -16.61 14.37
C SER A 47 -11.60 -16.08 15.81
N LYS A 48 -11.44 -16.96 16.80
CA LYS A 48 -11.16 -16.57 18.20
C LYS A 48 -9.76 -15.92 18.37
N SER A 49 -8.95 -15.85 17.32
CA SER A 49 -7.57 -15.36 17.38
C SER A 49 -7.51 -13.82 17.29
N LYS A 50 -6.99 -13.18 18.35
CA LYS A 50 -6.71 -11.73 18.37
C LYS A 50 -5.63 -11.29 17.36
N ILE A 51 -4.86 -12.24 16.82
CA ILE A 51 -3.76 -11.98 15.88
C ILE A 51 -4.31 -11.60 14.50
N ASP A 52 -5.45 -12.17 14.09
CA ASP A 52 -6.01 -11.95 12.76
C ASP A 52 -6.49 -10.49 12.57
N ASP A 53 -7.07 -9.88 13.60
CA ASP A 53 -7.50 -8.47 13.58
C ASP A 53 -6.32 -7.49 13.75
N PHE A 54 -5.18 -7.94 14.29
CA PHE A 54 -3.94 -7.16 14.28
C PHE A 54 -3.34 -7.11 12.87
N ILE A 55 -3.19 -8.25 12.21
CA ILE A 55 -2.66 -8.37 10.85
C ILE A 55 -3.48 -7.53 9.87
N VAL A 56 -4.81 -7.61 9.92
CA VAL A 56 -5.68 -6.84 9.00
C VAL A 56 -5.54 -5.32 9.18
N ARG A 57 -5.33 -4.84 10.41
CA ARG A 57 -5.07 -3.41 10.67
C ARG A 57 -3.66 -2.99 10.23
N LEU A 58 -2.70 -3.89 10.35
CA LEU A 58 -1.29 -3.70 9.98
C LEU A 58 -1.11 -3.32 8.52
N PHE A 59 -1.81 -4.02 7.64
CA PHE A 59 -1.63 -3.91 6.19
C PHE A 59 -2.46 -2.78 5.57
N ARG A 60 -3.57 -2.37 6.20
CA ARG A 60 -4.54 -1.44 5.60
C ARG A 60 -3.92 -0.13 5.10
N VAL A 61 -3.14 0.56 5.93
CA VAL A 61 -2.54 1.86 5.58
C VAL A 61 -1.37 1.72 4.60
N PRO A 62 -0.35 0.87 4.86
CA PRO A 62 0.78 0.72 3.94
C PRO A 62 0.36 0.15 2.58
N GLY A 63 -0.70 -0.65 2.49
CA GLY A 63 -1.22 -1.14 1.21
C GLY A 63 -1.72 -0.02 0.30
N ILE A 64 -2.40 0.99 0.86
CA ILE A 64 -2.85 2.16 0.10
C ILE A 64 -1.65 3.00 -0.36
N TRP A 65 -0.64 3.16 0.51
CA TRP A 65 0.61 3.85 0.14
C TRP A 65 1.35 3.13 -0.98
N ALA A 66 1.41 1.80 -0.94
CA ALA A 66 2.00 0.99 -2.00
C ALA A 66 1.28 1.21 -3.33
N ILE A 67 -0.07 1.14 -3.33
CA ILE A 67 -0.88 1.37 -4.53
C ILE A 67 -0.61 2.77 -5.09
N PHE A 68 -0.61 3.79 -4.24
CA PHE A 68 -0.33 5.17 -4.64
C PHE A 68 1.08 5.30 -5.22
N ALA A 69 2.10 4.77 -4.55
CA ALA A 69 3.48 4.87 -4.99
C ALA A 69 3.69 4.19 -6.35
N ILE A 70 3.18 2.97 -6.51
CA ILE A 70 3.30 2.21 -7.76
C ILE A 70 2.61 2.96 -8.90
N LEU A 71 1.37 3.44 -8.69
CA LEU A 71 0.67 4.23 -9.69
C LEU A 71 1.42 5.52 -10.01
N LEU A 72 1.97 6.21 -9.01
CA LEU A 72 2.72 7.45 -9.23
C LEU A 72 3.99 7.19 -10.05
N ASN A 73 4.68 6.07 -9.80
CA ASN A 73 5.81 5.63 -10.60
C ASN A 73 5.42 5.41 -12.06
N ILE A 74 4.39 4.58 -12.29
CA ILE A 74 3.91 4.24 -13.63
C ILE A 74 3.42 5.50 -14.36
N PHE A 75 2.67 6.37 -13.68
CA PHE A 75 2.11 7.55 -14.32
C PHE A 75 3.15 8.64 -14.58
N SER A 76 4.20 8.70 -13.78
CA SER A 76 5.32 9.59 -14.05
C SER A 76 5.96 9.29 -15.41
N SER A 77 6.08 8.03 -15.84
CA SER A 77 6.71 7.72 -17.14
C SER A 77 5.92 8.19 -18.37
N PHE A 78 4.65 8.59 -18.21
CA PHE A 78 3.88 9.25 -19.25
C PHE A 78 4.11 10.77 -19.32
N LEU A 79 4.85 11.34 -18.35
CA LEU A 79 5.36 12.70 -18.40
C LEU A 79 6.67 12.72 -19.18
N LYS A 80 6.97 13.86 -19.83
CA LYS A 80 8.27 14.07 -20.47
C LYS A 80 9.37 14.05 -19.40
N GLU A 81 10.43 13.26 -19.61
CA GLU A 81 11.55 13.14 -18.67
C GLU A 81 12.24 14.49 -18.40
N SER A 82 12.25 15.40 -19.37
CA SER A 82 12.81 16.73 -19.24
C SER A 82 12.02 17.65 -18.28
N GLU A 83 10.82 17.25 -17.88
CA GLU A 83 9.98 18.06 -17.01
C GLU A 83 10.29 17.81 -15.54
N ARG A 84 10.39 18.89 -14.76
CA ARG A 84 10.62 18.84 -13.31
C ARG A 84 9.62 17.93 -12.58
N LEU A 85 8.38 17.88 -13.06
CA LEU A 85 7.32 17.06 -12.47
C LEU A 85 7.62 15.56 -12.55
N PHE A 86 8.25 15.09 -13.63
CA PHE A 86 8.68 13.70 -13.77
C PHE A 86 9.61 13.30 -12.61
N PHE A 87 10.69 14.07 -12.42
CA PHE A 87 11.66 13.80 -11.36
C PHE A 87 11.04 13.87 -9.96
N VAL A 88 10.16 14.85 -9.72
CA VAL A 88 9.47 14.99 -8.43
C VAL A 88 8.60 13.78 -8.15
N PHE A 89 7.78 13.34 -9.11
CA PHE A 89 6.88 12.19 -8.92
C PHE A 89 7.62 10.87 -8.77
N GLN A 90 8.69 10.65 -9.53
CA GLN A 90 9.58 9.51 -9.33
C GLN A 90 10.17 9.50 -7.91
N LYS A 91 10.72 10.63 -7.45
CA LYS A 91 11.32 10.70 -6.12
C LYS A 91 10.30 10.51 -5.00
N ILE A 92 9.10 11.07 -5.13
CA ILE A 92 8.01 10.84 -4.17
C ILE A 92 7.62 9.36 -4.14
N SER A 93 7.49 8.72 -5.31
CA SER A 93 7.19 7.29 -5.39
C SER A 93 8.27 6.46 -4.70
N GLU A 94 9.55 6.70 -5.00
CA GLU A 94 10.67 5.96 -4.42
C GLU A 94 10.68 6.07 -2.88
N ILE A 95 10.58 7.30 -2.36
CA ILE A 95 10.55 7.56 -0.92
C ILE A 95 9.35 6.84 -0.28
N LEU A 96 8.17 6.91 -0.90
CA LEU A 96 6.97 6.29 -0.35
C LEU A 96 7.06 4.76 -0.36
N LEU A 97 7.70 4.16 -1.38
CA LEU A 97 8.01 2.73 -1.40
C LEU A 97 8.97 2.35 -0.28
N ILE A 98 10.05 3.12 -0.08
CA ILE A 98 11.00 2.89 1.03
C ILE A 98 10.28 2.95 2.38
N LEU A 99 9.43 3.97 2.59
CA LEU A 99 8.63 4.10 3.81
C LEU A 99 7.67 2.92 4.01
N THR A 100 7.06 2.44 2.92
CA THR A 100 6.17 1.27 2.96
C THR A 100 6.93 0.00 3.36
N VAL A 101 8.12 -0.21 2.79
CA VAL A 101 8.98 -1.34 3.15
C VAL A 101 9.45 -1.24 4.59
N GLY A 102 9.93 -0.06 5.01
CA GLY A 102 10.35 0.20 6.38
C GLY A 102 9.23 -0.04 7.39
N TRP A 103 8.01 0.39 7.07
CA TRP A 103 6.83 0.09 7.87
C TRP A 103 6.60 -1.42 7.99
N LEU A 104 6.63 -2.17 6.88
CA LEU A 104 6.45 -3.63 6.91
C LEU A 104 7.51 -4.32 7.79
N ILE A 105 8.77 -3.91 7.71
CA ILE A 105 9.86 -4.44 8.55
C ILE A 105 9.57 -4.23 10.04
N ILE A 106 9.18 -3.01 10.44
CA ILE A 106 8.83 -2.70 11.84
C ILE A 106 7.71 -3.63 12.32
N GLN A 107 6.74 -3.91 11.47
CA GLN A 107 5.60 -4.74 11.81
C GLN A 107 5.95 -6.22 11.93
N VAL A 108 6.84 -6.73 11.08
CA VAL A 108 7.40 -8.09 11.22
C VAL A 108 8.14 -8.23 12.55
N ILE A 109 8.98 -7.26 12.90
CA ILE A 109 9.73 -7.27 14.17
C ILE A 109 8.78 -7.25 15.37
N ARG A 110 7.73 -6.42 15.36
CA ARG A 110 6.70 -6.39 16.42
C ARG A 110 5.96 -7.72 16.54
N GLY A 111 5.59 -8.33 15.40
CA GLY A 111 4.96 -9.64 15.37
C GLY A 111 5.86 -10.73 15.97
N LEU A 112 7.14 -10.72 15.62
CA LEU A 112 8.14 -11.61 16.17
C LEU A 112 8.29 -11.39 17.68
N PHE A 113 8.46 -10.15 18.14
CA PHE A 113 8.57 -9.85 19.56
C PHE A 113 7.35 -10.34 20.36
N HIS A 114 6.13 -10.14 19.83
CA HIS A 114 4.91 -10.64 20.47
C HIS A 114 4.85 -12.18 20.54
N TYR A 115 5.31 -12.87 19.49
CA TYR A 115 5.41 -14.32 19.47
C TYR A 115 6.41 -14.83 20.53
N TRP A 116 7.60 -14.24 20.56
CA TRP A 116 8.66 -14.62 21.52
C TRP A 116 8.26 -14.28 22.95
N GLN A 117 7.65 -13.12 23.19
CA GLN A 117 7.14 -12.75 24.50
C GLN A 117 6.08 -13.73 24.99
N ARG A 118 5.18 -14.19 24.12
CA ARG A 118 4.17 -15.20 24.48
C ARG A 118 4.77 -16.59 24.73
N LYS A 119 5.84 -16.95 24.02
CA LYS A 119 6.55 -18.23 24.20
C LYS A 119 7.36 -18.25 25.49
N LEU A 120 7.99 -17.13 25.84
CA LEU A 120 8.87 -16.96 27.01
C LEU A 120 8.14 -16.45 28.26
N ASP A 121 6.82 -16.33 28.22
CA ASP A 121 6.02 -15.92 29.38
C ASP A 121 5.97 -17.06 30.41
N ILE A 122 6.82 -16.95 31.42
CA ILE A 122 7.00 -17.90 32.55
C ILE A 122 5.85 -17.80 33.58
N THR A 123 5.03 -16.75 33.50
CA THR A 123 3.91 -16.50 34.42
C THR A 123 2.64 -17.28 34.06
N ASN A 124 2.64 -17.97 32.91
CA ASN A 124 1.52 -18.77 32.44
C ASN A 124 1.63 -20.19 33.00
N SER A 125 0.73 -20.59 33.91
CA SER A 125 0.82 -21.85 34.68
C SER A 125 0.83 -23.14 33.84
N ASN A 126 0.55 -23.05 32.54
CA ASN A 126 0.40 -24.17 31.61
C ASN A 126 1.47 -24.16 30.49
N ASN A 127 2.53 -23.36 30.60
CA ASN A 127 3.62 -23.32 29.63
C ASN A 127 4.65 -24.45 29.93
N LEU A 128 4.43 -25.63 29.33
CA LEU A 128 5.30 -26.80 29.47
C LEU A 128 6.73 -26.57 28.92
N GLU A 129 6.93 -25.58 28.05
CA GLU A 129 8.25 -25.24 27.49
C GLU A 129 9.09 -24.35 28.43
N ALA A 130 8.51 -23.87 29.54
CA ALA A 130 9.17 -23.00 30.51
C ALA A 130 9.66 -23.74 31.77
N ARG A 131 9.51 -25.07 31.82
CA ARG A 131 10.05 -25.95 32.87
C ARG A 131 11.27 -26.72 32.37
#